data_AF-A0A087ATH3-F1
#
_entry.id   AF-A0A087ATH3-F1
#
_cell.length_a   1.000
_cell.length_b   1.000
_cell.length_c   1.000
_cell.angle_alpha   90.00
_cell.angle_beta   90.00
_cell.angle_gamma   90.00
#
_symmetry.space_group_name_H-M   'P 1'
#
loop_
_entity.id
_entity.type
_entity.pdbx_description
1 polymer ?
#
loop_
_entity_poly.entity_id
_entity_poly.type
_entity_poly.pdbx_seq_one_letter_code
_entity_poly.pdbx_strand_id
1 'polypeptide(L)'
;MTVAEHITAVRLAEYLNEVDGDPSRALELYMWNSRMSAECFILIGHLEILLRNSIDEVLQLYYHDKERGIPWFLQLGTDLSTEDRESIQRVREELRKRRKPDSRDRIIAGLTFGFWSHMFNTQHDELWKLCLYRVFRNGENPKITRKEVAALVEQLRLTRNRVAHHNYLKQFDVPNSIASIFQLARLISPEYATWMENNSTWREIYENSCPAIDTDTVIIPGRVAWDIYQHQPIYVCRKGRFFRDMRYLGFYEDKYIRNQIPRIKHVFDDVEWTPERAQELCESNDHDERTLGKAMQWALSEEGTEVAHGWKHAKEGYKVFLLTPYREQQQGDDGHHVLPNGDLPHESSVAYVRNHRYTSLHRLLSARTTDDLSVARTVD
;
A
#
# COMPACT_ATOMS: atom_id res chain seq x y z
N MET A 1 -22.21 29.64 -4.63
CA MET A 1 -21.15 28.69 -5.01
C MET A 1 -20.64 28.04 -3.75
N THR A 2 -20.86 26.74 -3.64
CA THR A 2 -20.33 25.93 -2.55
C THR A 2 -18.86 25.59 -2.83
N VAL A 3 -18.05 25.32 -1.80
CA VAL A 3 -16.64 24.92 -1.95
C VAL A 3 -16.47 23.71 -2.89
N ALA A 4 -17.46 22.81 -2.89
CA ALA A 4 -17.49 21.61 -3.72
C ALA A 4 -17.47 21.90 -5.23
N GLU A 5 -18.08 23.01 -5.68
CA GLU A 5 -18.12 23.39 -7.11
C GLU A 5 -16.73 23.76 -7.67
N HIS A 6 -15.77 24.10 -6.80
CA HIS A 6 -14.39 24.40 -7.17
C HIS A 6 -13.47 23.17 -7.13
N ILE A 7 -13.93 22.06 -6.55
CA ILE A 7 -13.23 20.77 -6.61
C ILE A 7 -13.78 20.03 -7.83
N THR A 8 -12.93 19.66 -8.78
CA THR A 8 -13.40 19.00 -10.01
C THR A 8 -14.28 17.79 -9.66
N ALA A 9 -15.38 17.60 -10.39
CA ALA A 9 -16.32 16.50 -10.15
C ALA A 9 -15.62 15.13 -10.09
N VAL A 10 -14.58 14.94 -10.93
CA VAL A 10 -13.74 13.73 -10.93
C VAL A 10 -12.99 13.53 -9.61
N ARG A 11 -12.46 14.60 -9.00
CA ARG A 11 -11.72 14.50 -7.73
C ARG A 11 -12.68 14.24 -6.57
N LEU A 12 -13.84 14.89 -6.56
CA LEU A 12 -14.82 14.71 -5.49
C LEU A 12 -15.55 13.36 -5.58
N ALA A 13 -15.69 12.80 -6.79
CA ALA A 13 -16.35 11.51 -7.03
C ALA A 13 -15.73 10.35 -6.22
N GLU A 14 -14.41 10.33 -6.03
CA GLU A 14 -13.77 9.29 -5.21
C GLU A 14 -14.30 9.31 -3.78
N TYR A 15 -14.46 10.50 -3.19
CA TYR A 15 -14.97 10.67 -1.83
C TYR A 15 -16.47 10.42 -1.74
N LEU A 16 -17.26 10.90 -2.71
CA LEU A 16 -18.71 10.68 -2.77
C LEU A 16 -19.07 9.19 -2.81
N ASN A 17 -18.27 8.39 -3.52
CA ASN A 17 -18.47 6.93 -3.54
C ASN A 17 -18.32 6.30 -2.15
N GLU A 18 -17.46 6.84 -1.30
CA GLU A 18 -17.21 6.32 0.06
C GLU A 18 -18.32 6.67 1.06
N VAL A 19 -19.18 7.64 0.77
CA VAL A 19 -20.19 8.17 1.70
C VAL A 19 -21.60 8.20 1.10
N ASP A 20 -21.92 7.22 0.24
CA ASP A 20 -23.24 7.07 -0.39
C ASP A 20 -23.77 8.35 -1.09
N GLY A 21 -22.86 9.18 -1.61
CA GLY A 21 -23.20 10.39 -2.36
C GLY A 21 -23.46 11.64 -1.50
N ASP A 22 -23.25 11.60 -0.19
CA ASP A 22 -23.38 12.77 0.69
C ASP A 22 -22.27 13.81 0.42
N PRO A 23 -22.58 15.00 -0.12
CA PRO A 23 -21.56 15.99 -0.46
C PRO A 23 -20.84 16.59 0.76
N SER A 24 -21.51 16.69 1.91
CA SER A 24 -20.94 17.28 3.13
C SER A 24 -19.90 16.33 3.73
N ARG A 25 -20.26 15.05 3.87
CA ARG A 25 -19.33 14.01 4.34
C ARG A 25 -18.19 13.79 3.36
N ALA A 26 -18.43 13.90 2.05
CA ALA A 26 -17.38 13.79 1.04
C ALA A 26 -16.35 14.92 1.17
N LEU A 27 -16.80 16.14 1.48
CA LEU A 27 -15.91 17.28 1.74
C LEU A 27 -15.10 17.10 3.03
N GLU A 28 -15.72 16.56 4.10
CA GLU A 28 -15.01 16.22 5.33
C GLU A 28 -13.90 15.18 5.07
N LEU A 29 -14.21 14.13 4.30
CA LEU A 29 -13.25 13.10 3.93
C LEU A 29 -12.13 13.65 3.03
N TYR A 30 -12.44 14.57 2.11
CA TYR A 30 -11.46 15.29 1.31
C TYR A 30 -10.52 16.15 2.17
N MET A 31 -11.06 16.86 3.17
CA MET A 31 -10.27 17.64 4.13
C MET A 31 -9.38 16.73 4.99
N TRP A 32 -9.92 15.62 5.49
CA TRP A 32 -9.13 14.61 6.21
C TRP A 32 -7.97 14.10 5.35
N ASN A 33 -8.23 13.74 4.09
CA ASN A 33 -7.21 13.25 3.16
C ASN A 33 -6.09 14.28 2.96
N SER A 34 -6.45 15.56 2.91
CA SER A 34 -5.50 16.67 2.77
C SER A 34 -4.63 16.85 4.03
N ARG A 35 -5.21 16.77 5.23
CA ARG A 35 -4.47 16.81 6.51
C ARG A 35 -3.50 15.64 6.62
N MET A 36 -3.97 14.44 6.33
CA MET A 36 -3.14 13.24 6.34
C MET A 36 -2.02 13.31 5.28
N SER A 37 -2.30 13.86 4.09
CA SER A 37 -1.28 14.08 3.06
C SER A 37 -0.20 15.07 3.52
N ALA A 38 -0.60 16.14 4.23
CA ALA A 38 0.35 17.09 4.79
C ALA A 38 1.28 16.44 5.83
N GLU A 39 0.73 15.61 6.72
CA GLU A 39 1.52 14.85 7.69
C GLU A 39 2.49 13.87 7.02
N CYS A 40 2.04 13.15 5.97
CA CYS A 40 2.93 12.31 5.18
C CYS A 40 4.08 13.13 4.56
N PHE A 41 3.81 14.33 4.05
CA PHE A 41 4.85 15.20 3.49
C PHE A 41 5.87 15.68 4.54
N ILE A 42 5.45 15.93 5.78
CA ILE A 42 6.36 16.26 6.89
C ILE A 42 7.34 15.11 7.11
N LEU A 43 6.80 13.89 7.27
CA LEU A 43 7.59 12.69 7.51
C LEU A 43 8.54 12.36 6.34
N ILE A 44 8.04 12.44 5.11
CA ILE A 44 8.83 12.24 3.90
C ILE A 44 9.94 13.28 3.84
N GLY A 45 9.65 14.57 4.07
CA GLY A 45 10.63 15.64 4.02
C GLY A 45 11.78 15.44 5.02
N HIS A 46 11.47 15.04 6.25
CA HIS A 46 12.48 14.70 7.25
C HIS A 46 13.39 13.57 6.79
N LEU A 47 12.81 12.48 6.27
CA LEU A 47 13.57 11.33 5.79
C LEU A 47 14.39 11.66 4.53
N GLU A 48 13.87 12.46 3.60
CA GLU A 48 14.62 12.89 2.41
C GLU A 48 15.86 13.69 2.78
N ILE A 49 15.74 14.59 3.78
CA ILE A 49 16.87 15.38 4.30
C ILE A 49 17.89 14.49 4.98
N LEU A 50 17.44 13.56 5.84
CA LEU A 50 18.31 12.61 6.50
C LEU A 50 19.10 11.77 5.47
N LEU A 51 18.38 11.15 4.54
CA LEU A 51 18.96 10.26 3.53
C LEU A 51 20.00 10.98 2.66
N ARG A 52 19.65 12.14 2.09
CA ARG A 52 20.56 12.86 1.18
C ARG A 52 21.82 13.33 1.91
N ASN A 53 21.69 13.80 3.16
CA ASN A 53 22.83 14.29 3.93
C ASN A 53 23.77 13.14 4.30
N SER A 54 23.22 11.98 4.71
CA SER A 54 24.03 10.81 5.04
C SER A 54 24.74 10.21 3.82
N ILE A 55 24.08 10.16 2.66
CA ILE A 55 24.72 9.76 1.41
C ILE A 55 25.84 10.75 1.06
N ASP A 56 25.54 12.05 1.14
CA ASP A 56 26.49 13.10 0.80
C ASP A 56 27.75 13.06 1.68
N GLU A 57 27.61 12.82 2.98
CA GLU A 57 28.71 12.66 3.93
C GLU A 57 29.60 11.46 3.58
N VAL A 58 28.99 10.31 3.29
CA VAL A 58 29.75 9.09 2.92
C VAL A 58 30.51 9.29 1.61
N LEU A 59 29.89 9.91 0.62
CA LEU A 59 30.53 10.17 -0.68
C LEU A 59 31.65 11.21 -0.57
N GLN A 60 31.51 12.23 0.28
CA GLN A 60 32.58 13.19 0.57
C GLN A 60 33.83 12.50 1.10
N LEU A 61 33.65 11.59 2.05
CA LEU A 61 34.75 10.85 2.67
C LEU A 61 35.37 9.88 1.67
N TYR A 62 34.56 9.15 0.90
CA TYR A 62 35.06 8.16 -0.04
C TYR A 62 35.81 8.77 -1.23
N TYR A 63 35.32 9.89 -1.78
CA TYR A 63 35.93 10.57 -2.92
C TYR A 63 36.92 11.67 -2.52
N HIS A 64 37.29 11.74 -1.24
CA HIS A 64 38.31 12.67 -0.71
C HIS A 64 38.05 14.13 -1.11
N ASP A 65 36.80 14.59 -1.01
CA ASP A 65 36.37 15.93 -1.44
C ASP A 65 37.25 17.04 -0.83
N LYS A 66 37.64 16.88 0.44
CA LYS A 66 38.49 17.83 1.17
C LYS A 66 39.90 17.93 0.61
N GLU A 67 40.50 16.81 0.21
CA GLU A 67 41.87 16.76 -0.33
C GLU A 67 41.90 17.26 -1.77
N ARG A 68 40.84 16.94 -2.54
CA ARG A 68 40.75 17.30 -3.96
C ARG A 68 40.23 18.72 -4.19
N GLY A 69 39.51 19.29 -3.21
CA GLY A 69 38.87 20.60 -3.34
C GLY A 69 37.71 20.62 -4.35
N ILE A 70 37.26 19.46 -4.82
CA ILE A 70 36.19 19.31 -5.81
C ILE A 70 35.14 18.36 -5.24
N PRO A 71 33.86 18.77 -5.17
CA PRO A 71 32.78 17.89 -4.70
C PRO A 71 32.66 16.62 -5.55
N TRP A 72 32.37 15.47 -4.92
CA TRP A 72 32.27 14.17 -5.60
C TRP A 72 31.42 14.21 -6.86
N PHE A 73 30.27 14.91 -6.82
CA PHE A 73 29.35 15.02 -7.96
C PHE A 73 29.90 15.85 -9.15
N LEU A 74 31.03 16.53 -8.99
CA LEU A 74 31.75 17.24 -10.06
C LEU A 74 33.07 16.56 -10.45
N GLN A 75 33.50 15.51 -9.75
CA GLN A 75 34.71 14.78 -10.09
C GLN A 75 34.46 13.86 -11.32
N LEU A 76 35.45 13.76 -12.20
CA LEU A 76 35.37 12.91 -13.40
C LEU A 76 35.53 11.42 -13.09
N GLY A 77 36.29 11.08 -12.03
CA GLY A 77 36.60 9.69 -11.64
C GLY A 77 35.59 9.05 -10.69
N THR A 78 34.35 9.53 -10.63
CA THR A 78 33.29 8.91 -9.84
C THR A 78 32.49 7.90 -10.65
N ASP A 79 32.00 6.86 -9.99
CA ASP A 79 31.17 5.80 -10.58
C ASP A 79 29.69 6.24 -10.72
N LEU A 80 29.49 7.52 -11.06
CA LEU A 80 28.17 8.08 -11.36
C LEU A 80 27.78 7.74 -12.79
N SER A 81 26.53 7.33 -12.96
CA SER A 81 25.95 7.07 -14.26
C SER A 81 25.78 8.35 -15.08
N THR A 82 25.56 8.20 -16.38
CA THR A 82 25.23 9.34 -17.26
C THR A 82 23.98 10.08 -16.78
N GLU A 83 22.95 9.35 -16.33
CA GLU A 83 21.69 9.93 -15.83
C GLU A 83 21.90 10.76 -14.55
N ASP A 84 22.79 10.30 -13.65
CA ASP A 84 23.14 11.05 -12.44
C ASP A 84 23.79 12.39 -12.81
N ARG A 85 24.74 12.36 -13.74
CA ARG A 85 25.47 13.55 -14.21
C ARG A 85 24.53 14.53 -14.91
N GLU A 86 23.59 14.05 -15.72
CA GLU A 86 22.55 14.86 -16.34
C GLU A 86 21.62 15.50 -15.30
N SER A 87 21.27 14.77 -14.24
CA SER A 87 20.46 15.30 -13.14
C SER A 87 21.17 16.44 -12.39
N ILE A 88 22.46 16.27 -12.09
CA ILE A 88 23.30 17.30 -11.47
C ILE A 88 23.42 18.52 -12.40
N GLN A 89 23.63 18.29 -13.69
CA GLN A 89 23.79 19.37 -14.66
C GLN A 89 22.48 20.17 -14.83
N ARG A 90 21.32 19.52 -14.84
CA ARG A 90 20.01 20.20 -14.86
C ARG A 90 19.83 21.14 -13.66
N VAL A 91 20.15 20.67 -12.45
CA VAL A 91 20.08 21.51 -11.24
C VAL A 91 20.99 22.73 -11.35
N ARG A 92 22.22 22.56 -11.83
CA ARG A 92 23.17 23.68 -12.03
C ARG A 92 22.65 24.68 -13.05
N GLU A 93 22.08 24.21 -14.16
CA GLU A 93 21.48 25.08 -15.18
C GLU A 93 20.30 25.89 -14.61
N GLU A 94 19.46 25.29 -13.79
CA GLU A 94 18.38 25.99 -13.10
C GLU A 94 18.89 27.04 -12.11
N LEU A 95 19.93 26.73 -11.33
CA LEU A 95 20.57 27.67 -10.42
C LEU A 95 21.14 28.87 -11.18
N ARG A 96 21.83 28.63 -12.29
CA ARG A 96 22.37 29.66 -13.18
C ARG A 96 21.27 30.54 -13.78
N LYS A 97 20.18 29.94 -14.28
CA LYS A 97 19.00 30.67 -14.80
C LYS A 97 18.41 31.60 -13.72
N ARG A 98 18.40 31.16 -12.46
CA ARG A 98 17.93 31.94 -11.30
C ARG A 98 18.99 32.86 -10.69
N ARG A 99 20.18 32.97 -11.29
CA ARG A 99 21.34 33.75 -10.78
C ARG A 99 21.71 33.39 -9.34
N LYS A 100 21.58 32.12 -8.97
CA LYS A 100 22.01 31.58 -7.67
C LYS A 100 23.38 30.91 -7.81
N PRO A 101 24.20 30.90 -6.75
CA PRO A 101 25.50 30.24 -6.80
C PRO A 101 25.35 28.72 -6.93
N ASP A 102 26.27 28.09 -7.66
CA ASP A 102 26.42 26.63 -7.79
C ASP A 102 27.08 26.04 -6.52
N SER A 103 26.52 26.31 -5.33
CA SER A 103 27.07 25.77 -4.06
C SER A 103 26.64 24.33 -3.81
N ARG A 104 27.44 23.57 -3.03
CA ARG A 104 27.15 22.19 -2.64
C ARG A 104 25.73 22.06 -2.10
N ASP A 105 25.39 22.83 -1.06
CA ASP A 105 24.09 22.74 -0.40
C ASP A 105 22.91 22.98 -1.36
N ARG A 106 23.09 23.88 -2.34
CA ARG A 106 22.05 24.18 -3.33
C ARG A 106 21.92 23.07 -4.36
N ILE A 107 23.02 22.47 -4.78
CA ILE A 107 23.01 21.34 -5.72
C ILE A 107 22.38 20.13 -5.03
N ILE A 108 22.86 19.76 -3.84
CA ILE A 108 22.33 18.65 -3.04
C ILE A 108 20.84 18.84 -2.72
N ALA A 109 20.42 20.04 -2.33
CA ALA A 109 19.02 20.32 -2.07
C ALA A 109 18.15 20.42 -3.35
N GLY A 110 18.76 20.70 -4.50
CA GLY A 110 18.06 20.78 -5.79
C GLY A 110 17.86 19.42 -6.47
N LEU A 111 18.62 18.40 -6.06
CA LEU A 111 18.46 17.04 -6.55
C LEU A 111 17.16 16.42 -6.02
N THR A 112 16.33 15.90 -6.92
CA THR A 112 15.06 15.28 -6.57
C THR A 112 15.25 13.98 -5.78
N PHE A 113 14.23 13.54 -5.04
CA PHE A 113 14.26 12.24 -4.36
C PHE A 113 14.58 11.06 -5.31
N GLY A 114 14.16 11.13 -6.57
CA GLY A 114 14.46 10.09 -7.56
C GLY A 114 15.96 9.87 -7.77
N PHE A 115 16.77 10.94 -7.74
CA PHE A 115 18.23 10.84 -7.82
C PHE A 115 18.80 10.04 -6.64
N TRP A 116 18.38 10.38 -5.42
CA TRP A 116 18.82 9.68 -4.21
C TRP A 116 18.32 8.24 -4.16
N SER A 117 17.13 7.97 -4.69
CA SER A 117 16.59 6.62 -4.85
C SER A 117 17.43 5.78 -5.81
N HIS A 118 17.89 6.37 -6.91
CA HIS A 118 18.69 5.66 -7.91
C HIS A 118 20.04 5.18 -7.38
N MET A 119 20.63 5.85 -6.38
CA MET A 119 21.91 5.45 -5.76
C MET A 119 21.91 4.03 -5.17
N PHE A 120 20.73 3.45 -4.91
CA PHE A 120 20.59 2.09 -4.39
C PHE A 120 20.19 1.07 -5.46
N ASN A 121 20.05 1.48 -6.72
CA ASN A 121 19.73 0.57 -7.82
C ASN A 121 20.92 -0.34 -8.15
N THR A 122 20.65 -1.39 -8.94
CA THR A 122 21.65 -2.38 -9.35
C THR A 122 22.82 -1.78 -10.14
N GLN A 123 22.59 -0.65 -10.83
CA GLN A 123 23.64 0.05 -11.58
C GLN A 123 24.74 0.65 -10.67
N HIS A 124 24.44 0.86 -9.38
CA HIS A 124 25.35 1.40 -8.38
C HIS A 124 25.81 0.33 -7.38
N ASP A 125 25.77 -0.96 -7.76
CA ASP A 125 26.17 -2.07 -6.88
C ASP A 125 27.65 -1.98 -6.44
N GLU A 126 28.52 -1.45 -7.31
CA GLU A 126 29.91 -1.17 -6.95
C GLU A 126 30.02 -0.03 -5.93
N LEU A 127 29.32 1.10 -6.12
CA LEU A 127 29.26 2.16 -5.11
C LEU A 127 28.73 1.65 -3.77
N TRP A 128 27.74 0.75 -3.81
CA TRP A 128 27.25 0.09 -2.61
C TRP A 128 28.35 -0.66 -1.88
N LYS A 129 29.07 -1.57 -2.56
CA LYS A 129 30.16 -2.37 -1.98
C LYS A 129 31.30 -1.50 -1.45
N LEU A 130 31.61 -0.41 -2.14
CA LEU A 130 32.74 0.45 -1.83
C LEU A 130 32.46 1.40 -0.66
N CYS A 131 31.28 2.04 -0.65
CA CYS A 131 31.01 3.08 0.34
C CYS A 131 29.56 3.22 0.81
N LEU A 132 28.53 3.06 -0.04
CA LEU A 132 27.16 3.44 0.35
C LEU A 132 26.59 2.59 1.50
N TYR A 133 27.05 1.35 1.68
CA TYR A 133 26.67 0.54 2.85
C TYR A 133 26.98 1.24 4.18
N ARG A 134 27.96 2.15 4.20
CA ARG A 134 28.38 2.90 5.39
C ARG A 134 27.32 3.87 5.89
N VAL A 135 26.39 4.30 5.03
CA VAL A 135 25.23 5.12 5.43
C VAL A 135 24.43 4.45 6.55
N PHE A 136 24.39 3.12 6.56
CA PHE A 136 23.56 2.33 7.49
C PHE A 136 24.37 1.71 8.64
N ARG A 137 25.66 2.01 8.75
CA ARG A 137 26.57 1.34 9.69
C ARG A 137 26.22 1.60 11.16
N ASN A 138 25.68 2.77 11.46
CA ASN A 138 25.31 3.20 12.80
C ASN A 138 23.82 2.99 13.11
N GLY A 139 23.06 2.42 12.17
CA GLY A 139 21.64 2.11 12.36
C GLY A 139 21.40 0.80 13.10
N GLU A 140 20.12 0.46 13.25
CA GLU A 140 19.69 -0.74 13.98
C GLU A 140 20.12 -2.06 13.32
N ASN A 141 20.30 -2.07 11.99
CA ASN A 141 20.76 -3.24 11.25
C ASN A 141 21.99 -2.92 10.38
N PRO A 142 23.21 -3.03 10.93
CA PRO A 142 24.44 -2.82 10.19
C PRO A 142 24.70 -3.84 9.07
N LYS A 143 23.94 -4.94 9.01
CA LYS A 143 24.06 -6.00 8.00
C LYS A 143 22.99 -5.90 6.89
N ILE A 144 22.24 -4.79 6.84
CA ILE A 144 21.23 -4.54 5.81
C ILE A 144 21.84 -4.67 4.42
N THR A 145 21.13 -5.32 3.51
CA THR A 145 21.56 -5.51 2.13
C THR A 145 21.10 -4.35 1.24
N ARG A 146 21.80 -4.10 0.13
CA ARG A 146 21.39 -3.12 -0.89
C ARG A 146 19.95 -3.36 -1.35
N LYS A 147 19.58 -4.63 -1.54
CA LYS A 147 18.26 -5.02 -2.04
C LYS A 147 17.15 -4.63 -1.07
N GLU A 148 17.36 -4.81 0.23
CA GLU A 148 16.40 -4.40 1.26
C GLU A 148 16.25 -2.88 1.32
N VAL A 149 17.37 -2.14 1.31
CA VAL A 149 17.34 -0.67 1.25
C VAL A 149 16.63 -0.17 -0.01
N ALA A 150 16.98 -0.71 -1.18
CA ALA A 150 16.36 -0.34 -2.44
C ALA A 150 14.84 -0.59 -2.43
N ALA A 151 14.39 -1.69 -1.82
CA ALA A 151 12.96 -1.97 -1.66
C ALA A 151 12.26 -0.92 -0.78
N LEU A 152 12.86 -0.55 0.37
CA LEU A 152 12.30 0.48 1.26
C LEU A 152 12.24 1.86 0.59
N VAL A 153 13.32 2.25 -0.09
CA VAL A 153 13.42 3.54 -0.79
C VAL A 153 12.43 3.60 -1.96
N GLU A 154 12.21 2.50 -2.67
CA GLU A 154 11.20 2.42 -3.73
C GLU A 154 9.76 2.53 -3.16
N GLN A 155 9.47 1.88 -2.03
CA GLN A 155 8.18 2.04 -1.35
C GLN A 155 7.94 3.51 -0.94
N LEU A 156 8.99 4.17 -0.44
CA LEU A 156 8.93 5.60 -0.13
C LEU A 156 8.65 6.44 -1.39
N ARG A 157 9.33 6.17 -2.51
CA ARG A 157 9.12 6.86 -3.79
C ARG A 157 7.66 6.76 -4.24
N LEU A 158 7.09 5.55 -4.19
CA LEU A 158 5.69 5.30 -4.55
C LEU A 158 4.72 6.02 -3.63
N THR A 159 4.95 5.97 -2.32
CA THR A 159 4.14 6.67 -1.30
C THR A 159 4.17 8.17 -1.55
N ARG A 160 5.37 8.75 -1.69
CA ARG A 160 5.59 10.17 -1.98
C ARG A 160 4.87 10.63 -3.25
N ASN A 161 4.88 9.82 -4.31
CA ASN A 161 4.17 10.14 -5.54
C ASN A 161 2.65 10.13 -5.34
N ARG A 162 2.09 9.14 -4.64
CA ARG A 162 0.64 9.09 -4.35
C ARG A 162 0.17 10.31 -3.55
N VAL A 163 0.93 10.67 -2.53
CA VAL A 163 0.67 11.87 -1.70
C VAL A 163 0.76 13.14 -2.55
N ALA A 164 1.79 13.27 -3.40
CA ALA A 164 1.96 14.42 -4.30
C ALA A 164 0.90 14.55 -5.39
N HIS A 165 0.27 13.46 -5.80
CA HIS A 165 -0.85 13.49 -6.74
C HIS A 165 -2.22 13.70 -6.07
N HIS A 166 -2.24 13.93 -4.75
CA HIS A 166 -3.45 14.06 -3.94
C HIS A 166 -4.40 12.86 -4.10
N ASN A 167 -3.85 11.65 -4.24
CA ASN A 167 -4.68 10.44 -4.29
C ASN A 167 -5.42 10.25 -2.96
N TYR A 168 -6.55 9.55 -3.01
CA TYR A 168 -7.24 9.14 -1.80
C TYR A 168 -6.40 8.11 -1.03
N LEU A 169 -5.95 8.47 0.17
CA LEU A 169 -4.94 7.73 0.92
C LEU A 169 -5.42 6.37 1.42
N LYS A 170 -6.73 6.15 1.60
CA LYS A 170 -7.25 4.82 1.95
C LYS A 170 -7.12 3.80 0.81
N GLN A 171 -6.71 4.18 -0.40
CA GLN A 171 -6.45 3.24 -1.50
C GLN A 171 -5.19 2.39 -1.30
N PHE A 172 -4.35 2.70 -0.31
CA PHE A 172 -3.14 1.93 0.01
C PHE A 172 -2.89 1.88 1.53
N ASP A 173 -1.93 1.06 1.93
CA ASP A 173 -1.56 0.85 3.32
C ASP A 173 -0.75 2.03 3.88
N VAL A 174 -1.44 3.08 4.34
CA VAL A 174 -0.81 4.26 4.94
C VAL A 174 0.00 3.90 6.20
N PRO A 175 -0.54 3.14 7.17
CA PRO A 175 0.24 2.73 8.35
C PRO A 175 1.53 2.00 7.99
N ASN A 176 1.49 1.02 7.07
CA ASN A 176 2.70 0.31 6.66
C ASN A 176 3.68 1.22 5.88
N SER A 177 3.17 2.15 5.08
CA SER A 177 4.01 3.12 4.37
C SER A 177 4.75 4.05 5.35
N ILE A 178 4.06 4.52 6.40
CA ILE A 178 4.65 5.34 7.46
C ILE A 178 5.63 4.51 8.31
N ALA A 179 5.28 3.27 8.64
CA ALA A 179 6.20 2.36 9.32
C ALA A 179 7.50 2.15 8.52
N SER A 180 7.39 2.04 7.20
CA SER A 180 8.55 1.92 6.29
C SER A 180 9.42 3.19 6.28
N ILE A 181 8.81 4.38 6.39
CA ILE A 181 9.53 5.66 6.56
C ILE A 181 10.36 5.62 7.84
N PHE A 182 9.74 5.29 8.98
CA PHE A 182 10.47 5.21 10.25
C PHE A 182 11.51 4.08 10.27
N GLN A 183 11.23 2.96 9.62
CA GLN A 183 12.19 1.88 9.45
C GLN A 183 13.44 2.35 8.69
N LEU A 184 13.27 3.04 7.56
CA LEU A 184 14.41 3.56 6.81
C LEU A 184 15.17 4.63 7.62
N ALA A 185 14.46 5.47 8.37
CA ALA A 185 15.09 6.42 9.28
C ALA A 185 15.93 5.70 10.34
N ARG A 186 15.43 4.65 10.99
CA ARG A 186 16.15 3.84 11.99
C ARG A 186 17.40 3.16 11.43
N LEU A 187 17.35 2.72 10.17
CA LEU A 187 18.50 2.14 9.49
C LEU A 187 19.63 3.16 9.28
N ILE A 188 19.33 4.46 9.23
CA ILE A 188 20.33 5.53 9.08
C ILE A 188 20.72 6.12 10.44
N SER A 189 19.73 6.51 11.24
CA SER A 189 19.88 7.10 12.57
C SER A 189 18.67 6.76 13.47
N PRO A 190 18.85 5.86 14.45
CA PRO A 190 17.78 5.50 15.41
C PRO A 190 17.30 6.71 16.23
N GLU A 191 18.21 7.63 16.56
CA GLU A 191 17.90 8.87 17.28
C GLU A 191 16.99 9.78 16.45
N TYR A 192 17.31 9.98 15.16
CA TYR A 192 16.48 10.80 14.28
C TYR A 192 15.10 10.16 14.05
N ALA A 193 15.03 8.83 13.92
CA ALA A 193 13.76 8.13 13.81
C ALA A 193 12.88 8.30 15.05
N THR A 194 13.46 8.18 16.24
CA THR A 194 12.76 8.43 17.52
C THR A 194 12.25 9.86 17.59
N TRP A 195 13.07 10.83 17.18
CA TRP A 195 12.65 12.23 17.10
C TRP A 195 11.48 12.42 16.11
N MET A 196 11.54 11.82 14.92
CA MET A 196 10.44 11.88 13.94
C MET A 196 9.14 11.29 14.50
N GLU A 197 9.21 10.13 15.16
CA GLU A 197 8.04 9.48 15.76
C GLU A 197 7.40 10.35 16.84
N ASN A 198 8.21 10.96 17.72
CA ASN A 198 7.73 11.83 18.79
C ASN A 198 7.11 13.16 18.29
N ASN A 199 7.47 13.59 17.08
CA ASN A 199 6.96 14.84 16.49
C ASN A 199 5.89 14.61 15.43
N SER A 200 5.39 13.38 15.29
CA SER A 200 4.36 13.04 14.32
C SER A 200 3.00 12.84 14.98
N THR A 201 1.96 13.34 14.33
CA THR A 201 0.56 13.20 14.76
C THR A 201 -0.23 12.26 13.85
N TRP A 202 0.45 11.50 12.99
CA TRP A 202 -0.18 10.69 11.95
C TRP A 202 -1.21 9.70 12.47
N ARG A 203 -0.97 9.08 13.63
CA ARG A 203 -1.92 8.13 14.24
C ARG A 203 -3.22 8.82 14.64
N GLU A 204 -3.13 9.98 15.27
CA GLU A 204 -4.30 10.76 15.68
C GLU A 204 -5.14 11.18 14.47
N ILE A 205 -4.47 11.61 13.39
CA ILE A 205 -5.17 11.98 12.14
C ILE A 205 -5.81 10.74 11.50
N TYR A 206 -5.07 9.63 11.41
CA TYR A 206 -5.50 8.44 10.69
C TYR A 206 -6.61 7.66 11.42
N GLU A 207 -6.48 7.49 12.74
CA GLU A 207 -7.36 6.66 13.57
C GLU A 207 -8.53 7.47 14.15
N ASN A 208 -8.29 8.69 14.65
CA ASN A 208 -9.29 9.45 15.42
C ASN A 208 -10.01 10.52 14.60
N SER A 209 -9.41 11.00 13.51
CA SER A 209 -9.96 12.10 12.71
C SER A 209 -10.56 11.67 11.37
N CYS A 210 -10.47 10.39 11.00
CA CYS A 210 -11.05 9.88 9.75
C CYS A 210 -12.58 9.83 9.87
N PRO A 211 -13.32 10.54 9.00
CA PRO A 211 -14.78 10.44 8.99
C PRO A 211 -15.25 9.01 8.72
N ALA A 212 -16.41 8.65 9.24
CA ALA A 212 -17.06 7.38 8.96
C ALA A 212 -17.42 7.29 7.47
N ILE A 213 -17.12 6.15 6.86
CA ILE A 213 -17.46 5.82 5.47
C ILE A 213 -18.51 4.71 5.43
N ASP A 214 -19.28 4.66 4.34
CA ASP A 214 -20.34 3.68 4.12
C ASP A 214 -19.83 2.47 3.33
N THR A 215 -18.66 2.59 2.70
CA THR A 215 -17.99 1.45 2.06
C THR A 215 -17.47 0.46 3.08
N ASP A 216 -18.03 -0.74 3.07
CA ASP A 216 -17.75 -1.80 4.04
C ASP A 216 -17.54 -3.18 3.40
N THR A 217 -17.63 -3.28 2.08
CA THR A 217 -17.58 -4.53 1.34
C THR A 217 -16.46 -4.50 0.29
N VAL A 218 -15.63 -5.55 0.27
CA VAL A 218 -14.67 -5.78 -0.81
C VAL A 218 -15.18 -6.84 -1.78
N ILE A 219 -15.18 -6.54 -3.07
CA ILE A 219 -15.45 -7.47 -4.15
C ILE A 219 -14.13 -7.93 -4.76
N ILE A 220 -13.92 -9.25 -4.78
CA ILE A 220 -12.71 -9.88 -5.31
C ILE A 220 -13.03 -10.72 -6.57
N PRO A 221 -12.06 -10.96 -7.46
CA PRO A 221 -12.20 -11.92 -8.55
C PRO A 221 -12.53 -13.31 -8.01
N GLY A 222 -13.62 -13.89 -8.52
CA GLY A 222 -14.20 -15.16 -8.11
C GLY A 222 -13.38 -16.34 -8.59
N ARG A 223 -13.20 -16.60 -9.90
CA ARG A 223 -12.38 -17.71 -10.45
C ARG A 223 -12.29 -18.92 -9.49
N VAL A 224 -11.09 -19.19 -8.97
CA VAL A 224 -10.85 -20.28 -8.01
C VAL A 224 -11.36 -19.98 -6.59
N ALA A 225 -11.37 -18.70 -6.20
CA ALA A 225 -11.77 -18.28 -4.87
C ALA A 225 -13.25 -18.54 -4.57
N TRP A 226 -14.11 -18.46 -5.58
CA TRP A 226 -15.53 -18.77 -5.43
C TRP A 226 -15.75 -20.27 -5.16
N ASP A 227 -15.13 -21.14 -5.96
CA ASP A 227 -15.24 -22.59 -5.78
C ASP A 227 -14.72 -23.04 -4.41
N ILE A 228 -13.58 -22.49 -3.97
CA ILE A 228 -13.04 -22.73 -2.62
C ILE A 228 -14.06 -22.32 -1.55
N TYR A 229 -14.66 -21.12 -1.70
CA TYR A 229 -15.57 -20.58 -0.70
C TYR A 229 -16.85 -21.42 -0.53
N GLN A 230 -17.31 -22.08 -1.59
CA GLN A 230 -18.46 -23.00 -1.52
C GLN A 230 -18.19 -24.23 -0.66
N HIS A 231 -16.92 -24.65 -0.51
CA HIS A 231 -16.53 -25.83 0.27
C HIS A 231 -16.04 -25.45 1.67
N GLN A 232 -15.24 -24.39 1.78
CA GLN A 232 -14.68 -23.91 3.05
C GLN A 232 -14.91 -22.40 3.20
N PRO A 233 -15.20 -21.91 4.41
CA PRO A 233 -15.53 -20.51 4.64
C PRO A 233 -14.27 -19.62 4.67
N ILE A 234 -13.46 -19.67 3.60
CA ILE A 234 -12.20 -18.96 3.51
C ILE A 234 -12.06 -18.24 2.16
N TYR A 235 -11.30 -17.16 2.16
CA TYR A 235 -10.69 -16.60 0.96
C TYR A 235 -9.17 -16.56 1.13
N VAL A 236 -8.44 -17.07 0.14
CA VAL A 236 -6.98 -17.18 0.18
C VAL A 236 -6.36 -16.34 -0.93
N CYS A 237 -5.33 -15.56 -0.60
CA CYS A 237 -4.58 -14.78 -1.58
C CYS A 237 -3.10 -14.67 -1.22
N ARG A 238 -2.28 -14.19 -2.16
CA ARG A 238 -0.85 -13.99 -1.93
C ARG A 238 -0.61 -13.12 -0.69
N LYS A 239 0.36 -13.52 0.11
CA LYS A 239 0.90 -12.72 1.22
C LYS A 239 1.25 -11.30 0.77
N GLY A 240 1.05 -10.32 1.67
CA GLY A 240 1.40 -8.92 1.45
C GLY A 240 0.42 -8.13 0.58
N ARG A 241 -0.65 -8.74 0.07
CA ARG A 241 -1.69 -8.02 -0.66
C ARG A 241 -2.50 -7.13 0.31
N PHE A 242 -2.52 -5.83 0.06
CA PHE A 242 -3.29 -4.88 0.86
C PHE A 242 -4.79 -4.97 0.59
N PHE A 243 -5.56 -4.91 1.68
CA PHE A 243 -7.00 -4.70 1.69
C PHE A 243 -7.33 -3.65 2.74
N ARG A 244 -8.36 -2.84 2.49
CA ARG A 244 -8.92 -1.98 3.53
C ARG A 244 -9.61 -2.84 4.59
N ASP A 245 -9.76 -2.30 5.79
CA ASP A 245 -10.57 -2.92 6.83
C ASP A 245 -12.05 -2.91 6.40
N MET A 246 -12.54 -4.06 5.98
CA MET A 246 -13.86 -4.26 5.40
C MET A 246 -14.61 -5.28 6.23
N ARG A 247 -15.92 -5.09 6.37
CA ARG A 247 -16.80 -5.99 7.13
C ARG A 247 -17.23 -7.20 6.31
N TYR A 248 -17.34 -7.04 5.00
CA TYR A 248 -17.88 -8.04 4.10
C TYR A 248 -16.97 -8.28 2.89
N LEU A 249 -17.12 -9.47 2.32
CA LEU A 249 -16.45 -9.87 1.08
C LEU A 249 -17.51 -10.37 0.09
N GLY A 250 -17.34 -10.07 -1.20
CA GLY A 250 -18.12 -10.63 -2.29
C GLY A 250 -17.22 -11.14 -3.42
N PHE A 251 -17.76 -12.03 -4.25
CA PHE A 251 -17.02 -12.69 -5.33
C PHE A 251 -17.54 -12.24 -6.69
N TYR A 252 -16.65 -11.91 -7.63
CA TYR A 252 -16.99 -11.51 -8.99
C TYR A 252 -16.43 -12.48 -10.02
N GLU A 253 -17.29 -13.23 -10.69
CA GLU A 253 -16.93 -14.23 -11.70
C GLU A 253 -17.94 -14.23 -12.85
N ASP A 254 -17.48 -14.53 -14.06
CA ASP A 254 -18.34 -14.69 -15.25
C ASP A 254 -19.28 -13.51 -15.53
N LYS A 255 -18.84 -12.30 -15.17
CA LYS A 255 -19.62 -11.05 -15.22
C LYS A 255 -20.78 -10.98 -14.23
N TYR A 256 -20.68 -11.67 -13.10
CA TYR A 256 -21.62 -11.56 -12.00
C TYR A 256 -20.89 -11.29 -10.70
N ILE A 257 -21.45 -10.43 -9.84
CA ILE A 257 -21.16 -10.51 -8.41
C ILE A 257 -22.07 -11.61 -7.86
N ARG A 258 -21.48 -12.64 -7.26
CA ARG A 258 -22.21 -13.76 -6.67
C ARG A 258 -23.09 -13.27 -5.52
N ASN A 259 -24.23 -13.93 -5.33
CA ASN A 259 -25.23 -13.53 -4.35
C ASN A 259 -24.80 -13.69 -2.88
N GLN A 260 -23.67 -14.34 -2.60
CA GLN A 260 -23.16 -14.52 -1.24
C GLN A 260 -22.23 -13.36 -0.87
N ILE A 261 -22.60 -12.65 0.18
CA ILE A 261 -21.81 -11.58 0.78
C ILE A 261 -21.46 -12.00 2.22
N PRO A 262 -20.48 -12.91 2.40
CA PRO A 262 -20.02 -13.29 3.73
C PRO A 262 -19.49 -12.12 4.54
N ARG A 263 -19.73 -12.18 5.85
CA ARG A 263 -18.99 -11.37 6.81
C ARG A 263 -17.57 -11.90 6.98
N ILE A 264 -16.60 -11.00 7.00
CA ILE A 264 -15.22 -11.27 7.35
C ILE A 264 -15.16 -11.41 8.89
N LYS A 265 -14.79 -12.60 9.37
CA LYS A 265 -14.65 -12.90 10.79
C LYS A 265 -13.26 -12.55 11.30
N HIS A 266 -12.24 -12.94 10.54
CA HIS A 266 -10.84 -12.75 10.89
C HIS A 266 -9.99 -12.67 9.63
N VAL A 267 -8.86 -11.97 9.70
CA VAL A 267 -7.87 -11.91 8.62
C VAL A 267 -6.50 -12.30 9.18
N PHE A 268 -5.93 -13.37 8.64
CA PHE A 268 -4.58 -13.82 8.95
C PHE A 268 -3.63 -13.31 7.86
N ASP A 269 -2.71 -12.43 8.24
CA ASP A 269 -1.87 -11.72 7.26
C ASP A 269 -0.78 -12.59 6.62
N ASP A 270 -0.31 -13.59 7.37
CA ASP A 270 0.81 -14.45 7.05
C ASP A 270 0.59 -15.87 7.60
N VAL A 271 0.17 -16.78 6.73
CA VAL A 271 -0.10 -18.19 7.06
C VAL A 271 0.84 -19.07 6.27
N GLU A 272 1.71 -19.79 6.97
CA GLU A 272 2.50 -20.87 6.38
C GLU A 272 1.57 -22.01 5.93
N TRP A 273 1.69 -22.42 4.66
CA TRP A 273 0.73 -23.33 4.03
C TRP A 273 1.21 -24.78 4.03
N THR A 274 1.41 -25.34 5.22
CA THR A 274 1.96 -26.69 5.43
C THR A 274 1.02 -27.58 6.25
N PRO A 275 1.09 -28.92 6.10
CA PRO A 275 0.30 -29.84 6.91
C PRO A 275 0.59 -29.71 8.41
N GLU A 276 1.85 -29.50 8.78
CA GLU A 276 2.28 -29.32 10.17
C GLU A 276 1.61 -28.09 10.78
N ARG A 277 1.64 -26.96 10.06
CA ARG A 277 0.98 -25.73 10.52
C ARG A 277 -0.53 -25.89 10.62
N ALA A 278 -1.15 -26.61 9.67
CA ALA A 278 -2.58 -26.91 9.72
C ALA A 278 -2.96 -27.71 10.98
N GLN A 279 -2.13 -28.69 11.36
CA GLN A 279 -2.33 -29.48 12.58
C GLN A 279 -2.17 -28.62 13.85
N GLU A 280 -1.12 -27.82 13.94
CA GLU A 280 -0.91 -26.90 15.07
C GLU A 280 -2.11 -25.97 15.29
N LEU A 281 -2.63 -25.39 14.20
CA LEU A 281 -3.79 -24.49 14.25
C LEU A 281 -5.05 -25.21 14.74
N CYS A 282 -5.26 -26.47 14.33
CA CYS A 282 -6.38 -27.29 14.82
C CYS A 282 -6.33 -27.54 16.33
N GLU A 283 -5.13 -27.57 16.92
CA GLU A 283 -4.90 -27.80 18.35
C GLU A 283 -4.90 -26.49 19.17
N SER A 284 -5.04 -25.33 18.52
CA SER A 284 -5.03 -24.02 19.19
C SER A 284 -6.22 -23.81 20.14
N ASN A 285 -6.01 -23.01 21.18
CA ASN A 285 -7.08 -22.54 22.06
C ASN A 285 -7.92 -21.42 21.43
N ASP A 286 -7.42 -20.75 20.40
CA ASP A 286 -8.17 -19.72 19.66
C ASP A 286 -9.19 -20.35 18.69
N HIS A 287 -10.43 -19.84 18.69
CA HIS A 287 -11.51 -20.39 17.87
C HIS A 287 -11.30 -20.17 16.37
N ASP A 288 -10.80 -19.00 15.99
CA ASP A 288 -10.55 -18.62 14.60
C ASP A 288 -9.36 -19.44 14.07
N GLU A 289 -8.29 -19.60 14.85
CA GLU A 289 -7.16 -20.47 14.48
C GLU A 289 -7.59 -21.91 14.25
N ARG A 290 -8.42 -22.51 15.12
CA ARG A 290 -8.94 -23.86 14.89
C ARG A 290 -9.77 -23.97 13.62
N THR A 291 -10.55 -22.92 13.31
CA THR A 291 -11.37 -22.88 12.10
C THR A 291 -10.46 -22.80 10.86
N LEU A 292 -9.40 -21.98 10.91
CA LEU A 292 -8.39 -21.92 9.87
C LEU A 292 -7.67 -23.26 9.69
N GLY A 293 -7.25 -23.91 10.78
CA GLY A 293 -6.58 -25.21 10.73
C GLY A 293 -7.39 -26.27 10.01
N LYS A 294 -8.70 -26.37 10.31
CA LYS A 294 -9.62 -27.30 9.63
C LYS A 294 -9.76 -26.97 8.14
N ALA A 295 -9.90 -25.70 7.80
CA ALA A 295 -9.98 -25.27 6.41
C ALA A 295 -8.67 -25.56 5.65
N MET A 296 -7.51 -25.43 6.31
CA MET A 296 -6.20 -25.79 5.76
C MET A 296 -6.05 -27.31 5.57
N GLN A 297 -6.50 -28.12 6.51
CA GLN A 297 -6.49 -29.59 6.37
C GLN A 297 -7.29 -30.03 5.14
N TRP A 298 -8.50 -29.45 4.94
CA TRP A 298 -9.26 -29.67 3.71
C TRP A 298 -8.50 -29.15 2.48
N ALA A 299 -7.97 -27.93 2.53
CA ALA A 299 -7.29 -27.31 1.41
C ALA A 299 -6.07 -28.12 0.92
N LEU A 300 -5.34 -28.76 1.85
CA LEU A 300 -4.17 -29.58 1.57
C LEU A 300 -4.51 -31.04 1.23
N SER A 301 -5.78 -31.43 1.33
CA SER A 301 -6.25 -32.74 0.86
C SER A 301 -6.25 -32.82 -0.68
N GLU A 302 -6.49 -34.02 -1.21
CA GLU A 302 -6.62 -34.24 -2.66
C GLU A 302 -7.77 -33.41 -3.25
N GLU A 303 -8.94 -33.42 -2.60
CA GLU A 303 -10.13 -32.64 -2.99
C GLU A 303 -9.84 -31.13 -2.99
N GLY A 304 -9.32 -30.60 -1.89
CA GLY A 304 -9.03 -29.17 -1.77
C GLY A 304 -7.97 -28.69 -2.76
N THR A 305 -6.98 -29.55 -3.06
CA THR A 305 -5.95 -29.24 -4.06
C THR A 305 -6.52 -29.22 -5.48
N GLU A 306 -7.44 -30.13 -5.79
CA GLU A 306 -8.15 -30.18 -7.08
C GLU A 306 -9.01 -28.92 -7.28
N VAL A 307 -9.85 -28.59 -6.29
CA VAL A 307 -10.72 -27.39 -6.29
C VAL A 307 -9.89 -26.12 -6.42
N ALA A 308 -8.78 -26.02 -5.69
CA ALA A 308 -7.90 -24.84 -5.75
C ALA A 308 -7.02 -24.77 -7.03
N HIS A 309 -7.07 -25.79 -7.89
CA HIS A 309 -6.15 -25.98 -9.01
C HIS A 309 -4.66 -25.85 -8.60
N GLY A 310 -4.35 -26.34 -7.40
CA GLY A 310 -3.03 -26.31 -6.78
C GLY A 310 -2.68 -24.99 -6.07
N TRP A 311 -2.00 -25.13 -4.92
CA TRP A 311 -1.54 -24.03 -4.08
C TRP A 311 -0.17 -23.49 -4.51
N LYS A 312 -0.14 -22.71 -5.59
CA LYS A 312 1.10 -22.23 -6.26
C LYS A 312 2.08 -21.44 -5.38
N HIS A 313 1.62 -20.82 -4.31
CA HIS A 313 2.43 -19.97 -3.41
C HIS A 313 2.61 -20.59 -2.01
N ALA A 314 2.39 -21.89 -1.86
CA ALA A 314 2.45 -22.55 -0.54
C ALA A 314 3.78 -22.29 0.20
N LYS A 315 4.91 -22.24 -0.53
CA LYS A 315 6.24 -21.94 0.03
C LYS A 315 6.40 -20.51 0.56
N GLU A 316 5.65 -19.56 0.00
CA GLU A 316 5.71 -18.14 0.37
C GLU A 316 4.72 -17.79 1.49
N GLY A 317 3.76 -18.69 1.74
CA GLY A 317 2.61 -18.46 2.60
C GLY A 317 1.49 -17.66 1.93
N TYR A 318 0.38 -17.54 2.63
CA TYR A 318 -0.81 -16.83 2.16
C TYR A 318 -1.35 -15.83 3.18
N LYS A 319 -2.11 -14.86 2.68
CA LYS A 319 -3.08 -14.11 3.48
C LYS A 319 -4.43 -14.81 3.38
N VAL A 320 -5.08 -15.05 4.51
CA VAL A 320 -6.34 -15.80 4.59
C VAL A 320 -7.40 -15.00 5.32
N PHE A 321 -8.57 -14.90 4.70
CA PHE A 321 -9.76 -14.32 5.31
C PHE A 321 -10.64 -15.48 5.77
N LEU A 322 -10.99 -15.52 7.05
CA LEU A 322 -12.07 -16.37 7.54
C LEU A 322 -13.39 -15.65 7.34
N LEU A 323 -14.34 -16.38 6.78
CA LEU A 323 -15.63 -15.87 6.36
C LEU A 323 -16.76 -16.58 7.12
N THR A 324 -17.96 -16.03 7.07
CA THR A 324 -19.17 -16.80 7.39
C THR A 324 -19.42 -17.87 6.33
N PRO A 325 -19.91 -19.07 6.68
CA PRO A 325 -20.17 -20.14 5.72
C PRO A 325 -21.18 -19.79 4.64
N TYR A 326 -21.00 -20.40 3.47
CA TYR A 326 -21.95 -20.41 2.36
C TYR A 326 -23.33 -20.90 2.81
N ARG A 327 -24.40 -20.29 2.29
CA ARG A 327 -25.78 -20.70 2.57
C ARG A 327 -26.71 -20.40 1.41
N GLU A 328 -27.69 -21.26 1.17
CA GLU A 328 -28.66 -21.05 0.08
C GLU A 328 -29.63 -19.89 0.36
N GLN A 329 -29.94 -19.65 1.63
CA GLN A 329 -30.87 -18.62 2.06
C GLN A 329 -30.30 -17.83 3.23
N GLN A 330 -30.76 -16.59 3.39
CA GLN A 330 -30.45 -15.76 4.55
C GLN A 330 -30.99 -16.42 5.82
N GLN A 331 -30.10 -17.04 6.59
CA GLN A 331 -30.41 -17.73 7.84
C GLN A 331 -29.33 -17.44 8.87
N GLY A 332 -29.70 -17.15 10.12
CA GLY A 332 -28.76 -16.87 11.22
C GLY A 332 -28.46 -15.39 11.46
N ASP A 333 -27.78 -15.09 12.56
CA ASP A 333 -27.42 -13.75 13.06
C ASP A 333 -25.90 -13.52 13.08
N ASP A 334 -25.16 -14.25 12.25
CA ASP A 334 -23.69 -14.13 12.16
C ASP A 334 -23.23 -13.00 11.23
N GLY A 335 -24.19 -12.28 10.62
CA GLY A 335 -23.95 -11.15 9.73
C GLY A 335 -23.63 -11.53 8.28
N HIS A 336 -23.75 -12.79 7.86
CA HIS A 336 -23.71 -13.12 6.43
C HIS A 336 -24.88 -12.44 5.70
N HIS A 337 -24.73 -12.01 4.45
CA HIS A 337 -25.84 -11.52 3.63
C HIS A 337 -25.98 -12.28 2.31
N VAL A 338 -27.20 -12.67 1.96
CA VAL A 338 -27.55 -13.18 0.62
C VAL A 338 -28.30 -12.07 -0.14
N LEU A 339 -27.84 -11.73 -1.33
CA LEU A 339 -28.46 -10.69 -2.16
C LEU A 339 -29.90 -11.09 -2.52
N PRO A 340 -30.89 -10.19 -2.33
CA PRO A 340 -32.31 -10.52 -2.52
C PRO A 340 -32.68 -10.80 -3.99
N ASN A 341 -31.92 -10.24 -4.93
CA ASN A 341 -32.17 -10.35 -6.37
C ASN A 341 -31.32 -11.43 -7.05
N GLY A 342 -30.63 -12.29 -6.28
CA GLY A 342 -29.69 -13.28 -6.81
C GLY A 342 -28.35 -12.67 -7.23
N ASP A 343 -27.66 -13.35 -8.15
CA ASP A 343 -26.37 -12.90 -8.69
C ASP A 343 -26.54 -11.57 -9.45
N LEU A 344 -25.65 -10.60 -9.20
CA LEU A 344 -25.74 -9.26 -9.75
C LEU A 344 -24.98 -9.17 -11.09
N PRO A 345 -25.65 -9.00 -12.23
CA PRO A 345 -25.01 -8.96 -13.55
C PRO A 345 -24.16 -7.70 -13.78
N HIS A 346 -23.10 -7.88 -14.56
CA HIS A 346 -22.26 -6.82 -15.11
C HIS A 346 -22.38 -6.77 -16.64
N GLU A 347 -22.95 -5.68 -17.14
CA GLU A 347 -23.32 -5.56 -18.56
C GLU A 347 -22.16 -5.07 -19.44
N SER A 348 -21.20 -4.35 -18.85
CA SER A 348 -20.10 -3.75 -19.60
C SER A 348 -19.13 -4.79 -20.21
N SER A 349 -18.44 -4.36 -21.28
CA SER A 349 -17.38 -5.14 -21.93
C SER A 349 -16.09 -5.17 -21.12
N VAL A 350 -15.86 -4.17 -20.28
CA VAL A 350 -14.68 -4.07 -19.42
C VAL A 350 -15.01 -4.68 -18.06
N ALA A 351 -14.27 -5.71 -17.65
CA ALA A 351 -14.49 -6.40 -16.38
C ALA A 351 -14.60 -5.43 -15.18
N TYR A 352 -15.64 -5.63 -14.36
CA TYR A 352 -15.92 -4.82 -13.18
C TYR A 352 -14.79 -4.83 -12.15
N VAL A 353 -14.20 -6.01 -11.92
CA VAL A 353 -13.10 -6.24 -10.98
C VAL A 353 -11.89 -6.81 -11.71
N ARG A 354 -10.73 -6.13 -11.61
CA ARG A 354 -9.43 -6.62 -12.08
C ARG A 354 -8.57 -7.17 -10.95
N ASN A 355 -8.50 -6.44 -9.83
CA ASN A 355 -7.79 -6.85 -8.62
C ASN A 355 -8.76 -7.06 -7.46
N HIS A 356 -9.31 -5.98 -6.94
CA HIS A 356 -10.46 -5.95 -6.04
C HIS A 356 -11.17 -4.61 -6.28
N ARG A 357 -12.40 -4.48 -5.81
CA ARG A 357 -13.15 -3.24 -5.80
C ARG A 357 -13.87 -3.12 -4.48
N TYR A 358 -14.15 -1.91 -4.03
CA TYR A 358 -14.89 -1.70 -2.80
C TYR A 358 -16.24 -1.04 -3.08
N THR A 359 -17.24 -1.38 -2.27
CA THR A 359 -18.60 -0.85 -2.32
C THR A 359 -19.26 -0.97 -0.95
N SER A 360 -20.38 -0.29 -0.73
CA SER A 360 -21.23 -0.51 0.44
C SER A 360 -22.13 -1.73 0.25
N LEU A 361 -22.37 -2.49 1.32
CA LEU A 361 -23.40 -3.53 1.37
C LEU A 361 -24.79 -2.97 1.05
N HIS A 362 -25.10 -1.76 1.51
CA HIS A 362 -26.37 -1.09 1.25
C HIS A 362 -26.68 -0.97 -0.26
N ARG A 363 -25.72 -0.50 -1.08
CA ARG A 363 -25.85 -0.50 -2.54
C ARG A 363 -26.00 -1.92 -3.11
N LEU A 364 -25.24 -2.90 -2.63
CA LEU A 364 -25.35 -4.29 -3.11
C LEU A 364 -26.75 -4.87 -2.90
N LEU A 365 -27.38 -4.60 -1.76
CA LEU A 365 -28.72 -5.11 -1.43
C LEU A 365 -29.84 -4.48 -2.26
N SER A 366 -29.62 -3.29 -2.82
CA SER A 366 -30.62 -2.54 -3.61
C SER A 366 -30.36 -2.59 -5.12
N ALA A 367 -29.14 -2.93 -5.53
CA ALA A 367 -28.72 -2.97 -6.93
C ALA A 367 -29.41 -4.07 -7.75
N ARG A 368 -29.55 -3.81 -9.05
CA ARG A 368 -29.99 -4.76 -10.07
C ARG A 368 -28.88 -5.12 -11.04
N THR A 369 -27.94 -4.20 -11.25
CA THR A 369 -26.70 -4.43 -12.02
C THR A 369 -25.51 -3.82 -11.28
N THR A 370 -24.30 -4.14 -11.69
CA THR A 370 -23.10 -3.49 -11.13
C THR A 370 -23.02 -1.98 -11.41
N ASP A 371 -23.75 -1.46 -12.38
CA ASP A 371 -23.69 -0.04 -12.74
C ASP A 371 -24.36 0.82 -11.66
N ASP A 372 -25.36 0.25 -10.96
CA ASP A 372 -26.03 0.84 -9.79
C ASP A 372 -25.08 1.01 -8.58
N LEU A 373 -23.92 0.34 -8.59
CA LEU A 373 -22.95 0.39 -7.48
C LEU A 373 -22.04 1.62 -7.54
N SER A 374 -22.07 2.38 -8.64
CA SER A 374 -21.32 3.62 -8.77
C SER A 374 -22.21 4.82 -8.49
N VAL A 375 -21.71 5.80 -7.73
CA VAL A 375 -22.37 7.12 -7.71
C VAL A 375 -22.29 7.65 -9.14
N ALA A 376 -23.45 7.91 -9.75
CA ALA A 376 -23.52 8.48 -11.09
C ALA A 376 -22.54 9.66 -11.14
N ARG A 377 -21.64 9.66 -12.14
CA ARG A 377 -20.91 10.88 -12.47
C ARG A 377 -22.00 11.87 -12.85
N THR A 378 -22.35 12.80 -11.95
CA THR A 378 -23.10 13.99 -12.32
C THR A 378 -22.20 14.74 -13.30
N VAL A 379 -22.38 14.41 -14.57
CA VAL A 379 -21.93 15.22 -15.69
C VAL A 379 -23.02 16.28 -15.81
N ASP A 380 -22.80 17.41 -15.15
CA ASP A 380 -23.39 18.68 -15.57
C ASP A 380 -22.29 19.49 -16.26
#